data_AF-A0A0T6LMV9-F1
#
_entry.id   AF-A0A0T6LMV9-F1
#
_cell.length_a   1.000
_cell.length_b   1.000
_cell.length_c   1.000
_cell.angle_alpha   90.00
_cell.angle_beta   90.00
_cell.angle_gamma   90.00
#
_symmetry.space_group_name_H-M   'P 1'
#
loop_
_entity.id
_entity.type
_entity.pdbx_description
1 polymer ?
#
loop_
_entity_poly.entity_id
_entity_poly.type
_entity_poly.pdbx_seq_one_letter_code
_entity_poly.pdbx_strand_id
1 'polypeptide(L)'
;MDDIVSPSPTTQAETEERRLITEALSLEPIATSYRDPSPIPAVGSTPPVAQPGRPPMSQRAADASGVMLAGGIATLPVGAAATAVLWASGQADPAVIACICAAPTALVIALSRLVTRAKAAAVEPPVHHHHYEGAHIRAAEVTTHTTGLLARTRTDITRKAR
;
A
#
# COMPACT_ATOMS: atom_id res chain seq x y z
N MET A 1 -101.13 24.25 0.43
CA MET A 1 -100.33 24.15 1.67
C MET A 1 -99.13 23.36 1.23
N ASP A 2 -98.15 24.07 0.66
CA ASP A 2 -97.07 23.45 -0.09
C ASP A 2 -96.00 23.05 0.92
N ASP A 3 -95.98 21.76 1.25
CA ASP A 3 -95.00 21.18 2.17
C ASP A 3 -93.62 21.27 1.54
N ILE A 4 -92.83 22.22 2.05
CA ILE A 4 -91.42 22.36 1.76
C ILE A 4 -90.72 21.13 2.36
N VAL A 5 -90.57 20.08 1.55
CA VAL A 5 -89.75 18.92 1.85
C VAL A 5 -88.31 19.40 1.98
N SER A 6 -87.92 19.73 3.21
CA SER A 6 -86.54 19.99 3.55
C SER A 6 -85.77 18.67 3.43
N PRO A 7 -84.75 18.57 2.58
CA PRO A 7 -83.99 17.33 2.43
C PRO A 7 -83.31 17.00 3.76
N SER A 8 -83.44 15.74 4.19
CA SER A 8 -82.83 15.19 5.40
C SER A 8 -81.33 15.54 5.52
N PRO A 9 -80.79 15.75 6.73
CA PRO A 9 -79.42 16.25 6.93
C PRO A 9 -78.34 15.37 6.28
N THR A 10 -78.60 14.08 6.11
CA THR A 10 -77.70 13.13 5.44
C THR A 10 -77.50 13.43 3.95
N THR A 11 -78.56 13.80 3.24
CA THR A 11 -78.50 14.12 1.80
C THR A 11 -77.77 15.43 1.49
N GLN A 12 -77.80 16.38 2.43
CA GLN A 12 -77.06 17.64 2.31
C GLN A 12 -75.56 17.40 2.53
N ALA A 13 -75.21 16.58 3.53
CA ALA A 13 -73.82 16.19 3.82
C ALA A 13 -73.15 15.50 2.61
N GLU A 14 -73.81 14.53 1.98
CA GLU A 14 -73.28 13.85 0.79
C GLU A 14 -73.04 14.79 -0.40
N THR A 15 -73.88 15.83 -0.52
CA THR A 15 -73.75 16.81 -1.59
C THR A 15 -72.58 17.77 -1.34
N GLU A 16 -72.38 18.20 -0.09
CA GLU A 16 -71.24 19.01 0.30
C GLU A 16 -69.92 18.24 0.20
N GLU A 17 -69.90 16.96 0.59
CA GLU A 17 -68.73 16.08 0.42
C GLU A 17 -68.32 15.97 -1.05
N ARG A 18 -69.28 15.73 -1.95
CA ARG A 18 -69.00 15.67 -3.39
C ARG A 18 -68.47 16.98 -3.95
N ARG A 19 -68.97 18.12 -3.44
CA ARG A 19 -68.50 19.45 -3.83
C ARG A 19 -67.05 19.66 -3.38
N LEU A 20 -66.72 19.33 -2.14
CA LEU A 20 -65.37 19.47 -1.58
C LEU A 20 -64.35 18.56 -2.28
N ILE A 21 -64.73 17.33 -2.63
CA ILE A 21 -63.86 16.40 -3.37
C ILE A 21 -63.60 16.91 -4.79
N THR A 22 -64.64 17.43 -5.46
CA THR A 22 -64.50 17.99 -6.81
C THR A 22 -63.63 19.25 -6.81
N GLU A 23 -63.78 20.10 -5.80
CA GLU A 23 -62.95 21.29 -5.60
C GLU A 23 -61.48 20.90 -5.33
N ALA A 24 -61.24 19.91 -4.47
CA ALA A 24 -59.90 19.41 -4.18
C ALA A 24 -59.21 18.79 -5.41
N LEU A 25 -59.96 18.11 -6.28
CA LEU A 25 -59.45 17.53 -7.53
C LEU A 25 -59.30 18.55 -8.67
N SER A 26 -59.96 19.72 -8.56
CA SER A 26 -59.87 20.80 -9.57
C SER A 26 -58.65 21.70 -9.41
N LEU A 27 -57.95 21.60 -8.28
CA LEU A 27 -56.66 22.25 -8.08
C LEU A 27 -55.66 21.62 -9.08
N GLU A 28 -55.05 22.46 -9.92
CA GLU A 28 -54.06 22.00 -10.90
C GLU A 28 -53.02 21.08 -10.23
N PRO A 29 -52.68 19.94 -10.83
CA PRO A 29 -51.73 19.01 -10.25
C PRO A 29 -50.37 19.70 -10.08
N ILE A 30 -50.02 20.02 -8.84
CA ILE A 30 -48.71 20.54 -8.48
C ILE A 30 -47.69 19.46 -8.86
N ALA A 31 -46.75 19.79 -9.75
CA ALA A 31 -45.70 18.87 -10.16
C ALA A 31 -44.86 18.45 -8.94
N THR A 32 -45.09 17.25 -8.41
CA THR A 32 -44.40 16.72 -7.23
C THR A 32 -42.99 16.19 -7.54
N SER A 33 -42.58 16.18 -8.80
CA SER A 33 -41.26 15.72 -9.21
C SER A 33 -40.65 16.62 -10.28
N TYR A 34 -39.45 17.11 -10.01
CA TYR A 34 -38.59 17.77 -10.98
C TYR A 34 -37.42 16.83 -11.32
N ARG A 35 -37.18 16.58 -12.61
CA ARG A 35 -36.03 15.82 -13.09
C ARG A 35 -35.15 16.76 -13.90
N ASP A 36 -33.96 17.05 -13.42
CA ASP A 36 -33.00 17.90 -14.11
C ASP A 36 -32.47 17.18 -15.37
N PRO A 37 -32.65 17.75 -16.58
CA PRO A 37 -32.11 17.19 -17.82
C PRO A 37 -30.66 17.60 -18.09
N SER A 38 -30.00 18.33 -17.18
CA SER A 38 -28.62 18.76 -17.36
C SER A 38 -27.67 17.56 -17.57
N PRO A 39 -26.68 17.68 -18.49
CA PRO A 39 -25.74 16.61 -18.73
C PRO A 39 -24.90 16.35 -17.48
N ILE A 40 -24.88 15.11 -17.02
CA ILE A 40 -24.10 14.72 -15.84
C ILE A 40 -22.60 14.83 -16.20
N PRO A 41 -21.78 15.55 -15.42
CA PRO A 41 -20.36 15.65 -15.67
C PRO A 41 -19.70 14.27 -15.57
N ALA A 42 -18.72 14.00 -16.46
CA ALA A 42 -18.01 12.72 -16.51
C ALA A 42 -17.25 12.38 -15.22
N VAL A 43 -16.89 13.40 -14.44
CA VAL A 43 -16.20 13.25 -13.16
C VAL A 43 -16.89 14.16 -12.13
N GLY A 44 -17.31 13.57 -11.02
CA GLY A 44 -17.86 14.32 -9.89
C GLY A 44 -16.75 14.99 -9.05
N SER A 45 -17.10 16.06 -8.34
CA SER A 45 -16.21 16.72 -7.37
C SER A 45 -15.97 15.89 -6.10
N THR A 46 -16.61 14.72 -5.98
CA THR A 46 -16.48 13.83 -4.84
C THR A 46 -15.10 13.18 -4.86
N PRO A 47 -14.31 13.30 -3.77
CA PRO A 47 -13.02 12.63 -3.70
C PRO A 47 -13.20 11.11 -3.77
N PRO A 48 -12.20 10.37 -4.29
CA PRO A 48 -12.25 8.92 -4.34
C PRO A 48 -12.58 8.30 -2.97
N VAL A 49 -13.70 7.57 -2.91
CA VAL A 49 -14.08 6.84 -1.71
C VAL A 49 -13.11 5.68 -1.51
N ALA A 50 -12.62 5.51 -0.28
CA ALA A 50 -11.74 4.40 0.08
C ALA A 50 -12.46 3.06 -0.18
N GLN A 51 -11.94 2.27 -1.11
CA GLN A 51 -12.48 0.94 -1.38
C GLN A 51 -12.00 -0.04 -0.30
N PRO A 52 -12.87 -0.94 0.20
CA PRO A 52 -12.45 -2.00 1.10
C PRO A 52 -11.47 -2.93 0.38
N GLY A 53 -10.20 -2.94 0.81
CA GLY A 53 -9.13 -3.69 0.18
C GLY A 53 -7.75 -3.11 0.47
N ARG A 54 -6.70 -3.73 -0.09
CA ARG A 54 -5.34 -3.16 -0.01
C ARG A 54 -5.34 -1.86 -0.82
N PRO A 55 -4.91 -0.72 -0.24
CA PRO A 55 -4.84 0.54 -0.98
C PRO A 55 -3.99 0.35 -2.24
N PRO A 56 -4.19 1.17 -3.29
CA PRO A 56 -3.35 1.20 -4.48
C PRO A 56 -1.96 1.77 -4.13
N MET A 57 -1.23 1.04 -3.29
CA MET A 57 0.18 1.22 -3.05
C MET A 57 0.93 0.50 -4.16
N SER A 58 2.12 0.98 -4.50
CA SER A 58 2.94 0.29 -5.50
C SER A 58 3.15 -1.18 -5.09
N GLN A 59 3.00 -2.10 -6.04
CA GLN A 59 3.14 -3.54 -5.81
C GLN A 59 4.45 -3.88 -5.07
N ARG A 60 5.53 -3.12 -5.36
CA ARG A 60 6.82 -3.26 -4.68
C ARG A 60 6.78 -2.97 -3.18
N ALA A 61 6.05 -1.94 -2.76
CA ALA A 61 5.92 -1.63 -1.33
C ALA A 61 5.05 -2.67 -0.60
N ALA A 62 4.05 -3.18 -1.34
CA ALA A 62 3.22 -4.28 -0.89
C ALA A 62 4.03 -5.58 -0.67
N ASP A 63 4.89 -5.93 -1.61
CA ASP A 63 5.75 -7.10 -1.54
C ASP A 63 6.83 -6.94 -0.46
N ALA A 64 7.45 -5.76 -0.34
CA ALA A 64 8.45 -5.47 0.68
C ALA A 64 7.89 -5.66 2.11
N SER A 65 6.67 -5.18 2.36
CA SER A 65 6.01 -5.36 3.66
C SER A 65 5.74 -6.83 3.97
N GLY A 66 5.37 -7.61 2.94
CA GLY A 66 5.18 -9.06 3.07
C GLY A 66 6.48 -9.80 3.38
N VAL A 67 7.57 -9.41 2.73
CA VAL A 67 8.91 -9.97 2.99
C VAL A 67 9.39 -9.63 4.40
N MET A 68 9.16 -8.40 4.87
CA MET A 68 9.53 -8.01 6.24
C MET A 68 8.73 -8.78 7.29
N LEU A 69 7.43 -8.98 7.07
CA LEU A 69 6.59 -9.78 7.96
C LEU A 69 7.02 -11.26 7.99
N ALA A 70 7.24 -11.85 6.81
CA ALA A 70 7.71 -13.23 6.70
C ALA A 70 9.09 -13.40 7.35
N GLY A 71 9.99 -12.43 7.16
CA GLY A 71 11.30 -12.39 7.80
C GLY A 71 11.19 -12.38 9.33
N GLY A 72 10.30 -11.57 9.89
CA GLY A 72 10.04 -11.54 11.34
C GLY A 72 9.54 -12.88 11.86
N ILE A 73 8.53 -13.48 11.23
CA ILE A 73 7.97 -14.78 11.63
C ILE A 73 9.05 -15.88 11.55
N ALA A 74 9.93 -15.84 10.55
CA ALA A 74 11.01 -16.80 10.40
C ALA A 74 12.04 -16.78 11.55
N THR A 75 12.13 -15.69 12.32
CA THR A 75 13.03 -15.61 13.49
C THR A 75 12.46 -16.25 14.76
N LEU A 76 11.14 -16.44 14.84
CA LEU A 76 10.47 -16.98 16.04
C LEU A 76 10.97 -18.37 16.45
N PRO A 77 11.16 -19.35 15.54
CA PRO A 77 11.63 -20.68 15.93
C PRO A 77 13.03 -20.66 16.55
N VAL A 78 13.90 -19.78 16.06
CA VAL A 78 15.27 -19.63 16.57
C VAL A 78 15.25 -19.04 17.97
N GLY A 79 14.46 -17.98 18.19
CA GLY A 79 14.27 -17.38 19.52
C GLY A 79 13.60 -18.33 20.51
N ALA A 80 12.61 -19.10 20.04
CA ALA A 80 11.93 -20.11 20.85
C ALA A 80 12.87 -21.26 21.24
N ALA A 81 13.71 -21.74 20.32
CA ALA A 81 14.72 -22.75 20.61
C ALA A 81 15.73 -22.24 21.64
N ALA A 82 16.25 -21.02 21.48
CA ALA A 82 17.17 -20.42 22.45
C ALA A 82 16.52 -20.31 23.85
N THR A 83 15.26 -19.85 23.91
CA THR A 83 14.51 -19.74 25.17
C THR A 83 14.23 -21.11 25.79
N ALA A 84 13.88 -22.11 24.99
CA ALA A 84 13.61 -23.47 25.44
C ALA A 84 14.86 -24.13 26.02
N VAL A 85 16.04 -23.92 25.43
CA VAL A 85 17.29 -24.47 25.97
C VAL A 85 17.69 -23.77 27.27
N LEU A 86 17.54 -22.45 27.35
CA LEU A 86 17.78 -21.72 28.59
C LEU A 86 16.84 -22.19 29.72
N TRP A 87 15.56 -22.37 29.39
CA TRP A 87 14.56 -22.86 30.32
C TRP A 87 14.83 -24.30 30.77
N ALA A 88 15.15 -25.20 29.83
CA ALA A 88 15.47 -26.60 30.13
C ALA A 88 16.77 -26.76 30.93
N SER A 89 17.72 -25.82 30.81
CA SER A 89 18.96 -25.82 31.60
C SER A 89 18.76 -25.38 33.06
N GLY A 90 17.55 -24.98 33.44
CA GLY A 90 17.18 -24.73 34.85
C GLY A 90 17.75 -23.45 35.46
N GLN A 91 18.28 -22.52 34.67
CA GLN A 91 19.08 -21.33 35.03
C GLN A 91 20.59 -21.62 35.20
N ALA A 92 21.34 -21.28 34.14
CA ALA A 92 22.75 -20.88 34.15
C ALA A 92 23.82 -21.94 34.50
N ASP A 93 24.03 -22.91 33.59
CA ASP A 93 25.41 -23.34 33.32
C ASP A 93 26.03 -22.41 32.26
N PRO A 94 27.01 -21.56 32.61
CA PRO A 94 27.66 -20.64 31.68
C PRO A 94 28.33 -21.36 30.51
N ALA A 95 28.73 -22.62 30.66
CA ALA A 95 29.29 -23.41 29.56
C ALA A 95 28.22 -23.75 28.51
N VAL A 96 27.01 -24.08 28.94
CA VAL A 96 25.88 -24.38 28.05
C VAL A 96 25.43 -23.12 27.31
N ILE A 97 25.34 -21.98 28.01
CA ILE A 97 25.02 -20.67 27.39
C ILE A 97 26.10 -20.28 26.37
N ALA A 98 27.38 -20.43 26.72
CA ALA A 98 28.49 -20.15 25.80
C ALA A 98 28.43 -21.05 24.57
N CYS A 99 28.16 -22.35 24.72
CA CYS A 99 28.01 -23.25 23.59
C CYS A 99 26.81 -22.91 22.70
N ILE A 100 25.66 -22.56 23.27
CA ILE A 100 24.45 -22.22 22.50
C ILE A 100 24.63 -20.90 21.75
N CYS A 101 25.32 -19.91 22.33
CA CYS A 101 25.57 -18.64 21.65
C CYS A 101 26.71 -18.73 20.63
N ALA A 102 27.77 -19.49 20.93
CA ALA A 102 28.94 -19.62 20.07
C ALA A 102 28.71 -20.57 18.89
N ALA A 103 27.94 -21.65 19.07
CA ALA A 103 27.71 -22.63 18.00
C ALA A 103 27.04 -22.04 16.73
N PRO A 104 25.93 -21.28 16.79
CA PRO A 104 25.30 -20.73 15.61
C PRO A 104 26.14 -19.61 14.98
N THR A 105 26.80 -18.77 15.79
CA THR A 105 27.69 -17.72 15.26
C THR A 105 28.92 -18.31 14.58
N ALA A 106 29.53 -19.36 15.15
CA ALA A 106 30.62 -20.09 14.53
C ALA A 106 30.18 -20.76 13.21
N LEU A 107 28.97 -21.31 13.15
CA LEU A 107 28.43 -21.92 11.93
C LEU A 107 28.19 -20.88 10.82
N VAL A 108 27.62 -19.72 11.16
CA VAL A 108 27.44 -18.61 10.20
C VAL A 108 28.78 -18.08 9.71
N ILE A 109 29.77 -17.93 10.59
CA ILE A 109 31.13 -17.52 10.21
C ILE A 109 31.80 -18.58 9.33
N ALA A 110 31.64 -19.87 9.64
CA ALA A 110 32.18 -20.95 8.82
C ALA A 110 31.54 -20.97 7.42
N LEU A 111 30.22 -20.83 7.32
CA LEU A 111 29.51 -20.78 6.04
C LEU A 111 29.88 -19.53 5.22
N SER A 112 29.92 -18.36 5.85
CA SER A 112 30.32 -17.13 5.16
C SER A 112 31.75 -17.23 4.64
N ARG A 113 32.70 -17.75 5.43
CA ARG A 113 34.07 -18.00 4.95
C ARG A 113 34.12 -19.02 3.83
N LEU A 114 33.29 -20.06 3.86
CA LEU A 114 33.19 -21.03 2.77
C LEU A 114 32.66 -20.39 1.50
N VAL A 115 31.61 -19.56 1.58
CA VAL A 115 31.04 -18.85 0.43
C VAL A 115 32.04 -17.82 -0.12
N THR A 116 32.72 -17.06 0.73
CA THR A 116 33.75 -16.11 0.29
C THR A 116 34.90 -16.83 -0.41
N ARG A 117 35.33 -17.99 0.11
CA ARG A 117 36.37 -18.81 -0.52
C ARG A 117 35.89 -19.44 -1.83
N ALA A 118 34.66 -19.93 -1.88
CA ALA A 118 34.05 -20.45 -3.10
C ALA A 118 33.91 -19.37 -4.17
N LYS A 119 33.55 -18.13 -3.81
CA LYS A 119 33.52 -16.98 -4.71
C LYS A 119 34.90 -16.55 -5.18
N ALA A 120 35.92 -16.61 -4.31
CA ALA A 120 37.30 -16.32 -4.69
C ALA A 120 37.90 -17.39 -5.61
N ALA A 121 37.47 -18.64 -5.47
CA ALA A 121 37.86 -19.74 -6.36
C ALA A 121 37.04 -19.78 -7.67
N ALA A 122 35.81 -19.29 -7.63
CA ALA A 122 34.92 -19.19 -8.79
C ALA A 122 35.23 -17.89 -9.56
N VAL A 123 36.22 -18.00 -10.45
CA VAL A 123 36.45 -17.11 -11.59
C VAL A 123 36.99 -15.72 -11.20
N GLU A 124 38.25 -15.49 -11.56
CA GLU A 124 38.87 -14.18 -11.59
C GLU A 124 38.00 -13.23 -12.45
N PRO A 125 37.66 -12.01 -11.97
CA PRO A 125 36.81 -11.09 -12.73
C PRO A 125 37.39 -10.88 -14.13
N PRO A 126 36.59 -11.04 -15.21
CA PRO A 126 37.09 -10.89 -16.56
C PRO A 126 37.67 -9.49 -16.74
N VAL A 127 38.99 -9.40 -16.92
CA VAL A 127 39.68 -8.17 -17.27
C VAL A 127 39.38 -7.89 -18.73
N HIS A 128 38.37 -7.06 -18.97
CA HIS A 128 37.97 -6.68 -20.31
C HIS A 128 38.96 -5.67 -20.91
N HIS A 129 39.94 -6.16 -21.67
CA HIS A 129 40.83 -5.33 -22.47
C HIS A 129 40.13 -4.91 -23.77
N HIS A 130 39.45 -3.77 -23.72
CA HIS A 130 38.84 -3.19 -24.92
C HIS A 130 39.89 -2.37 -25.70
N HIS A 131 40.38 -2.93 -26.80
CA HIS A 131 41.19 -2.21 -27.78
C HIS A 131 40.27 -1.58 -28.81
N TYR A 132 40.23 -0.25 -28.84
CA TYR A 132 39.47 0.52 -29.84
C TYR A 132 40.46 1.15 -30.82
N GLU A 133 40.37 0.80 -32.10
CA GLU A 133 41.12 1.46 -33.16
C GLU A 133 40.28 2.62 -33.72
N GLY A 134 40.75 3.86 -33.54
CA GLY A 134 40.10 5.08 -34.02
C GLY A 134 40.28 6.28 -33.08
N ALA A 135 39.97 7.48 -33.56
CA ALA A 135 39.99 8.70 -32.74
C ALA A 135 38.93 8.58 -31.64
N HIS A 136 39.37 8.19 -30.45
CA HIS A 136 38.51 7.90 -29.31
C HIS A 136 38.07 9.19 -28.62
N ILE A 137 36.82 9.61 -28.83
CA ILE A 137 36.17 10.65 -28.01
C ILE A 137 35.71 9.98 -26.71
N ARG A 138 36.51 10.10 -25.64
CA ARG A 138 36.15 9.58 -24.32
C ARG A 138 35.14 10.52 -23.65
N ALA A 139 33.85 10.24 -23.82
CA ALA A 139 32.81 10.82 -22.98
C ALA A 139 32.81 10.10 -21.62
N ALA A 140 33.24 10.79 -20.55
CA ALA A 140 33.20 10.26 -19.20
C ALA A 140 31.97 10.82 -18.47
N GLU A 141 30.95 10.00 -18.28
CA GLU A 141 29.81 10.32 -17.42
C GLU A 141 30.06 9.74 -16.03
N VAL A 142 30.32 10.61 -15.05
CA VAL A 142 30.57 10.20 -13.66
C VAL A 142 29.34 10.53 -12.82
N THR A 143 28.49 9.54 -12.58
CA THR A 143 27.33 9.69 -11.70
C THR A 143 27.72 9.35 -10.28
N THR A 144 27.68 10.32 -9.36
CA THR A 144 28.03 10.13 -7.95
C THR A 144 26.79 10.30 -7.07
N HIS A 145 26.41 9.26 -6.34
CA HIS A 145 25.36 9.35 -5.32
C HIS A 145 25.99 9.66 -3.96
N THR A 146 25.60 10.79 -3.38
CA THR A 146 26.17 11.31 -2.14
C THR A 146 25.07 11.41 -1.10
N THR A 147 25.21 10.73 0.03
CA THR A 147 24.19 10.71 1.09
C THR A 147 24.87 10.83 2.45
N GLY A 148 24.50 11.85 3.24
CA GLY A 148 25.05 12.14 4.57
C GLY A 148 25.13 13.63 4.89
N LEU A 149 25.19 14.00 6.18
CA LEU A 149 25.12 15.40 6.66
C LEU A 149 26.39 16.24 6.35
N LEU A 150 27.53 15.59 6.09
CA LEU A 150 28.81 16.25 5.81
C LEU A 150 29.51 15.67 4.57
N ALA A 151 28.72 15.25 3.59
CA ALA A 151 29.25 14.59 2.41
C ALA A 151 29.61 15.62 1.33
N ARG A 152 30.87 15.61 0.86
CA ARG A 152 31.38 16.53 -0.16
C ARG A 152 31.92 15.73 -1.34
N THR A 153 31.42 16.04 -2.54
CA THR A 153 31.90 15.47 -3.80
C THR A 153 33.02 16.30 -4.40
N ARG A 154 34.11 15.67 -4.83
CA ARG A 154 35.19 16.30 -5.59
C ARG A 154 35.55 15.42 -6.78
N THR A 155 35.32 15.94 -7.98
CA THR A 155 35.58 15.23 -9.24
C THR A 155 36.76 15.90 -9.93
N ASP A 156 37.97 15.38 -9.73
CA ASP A 156 39.17 15.84 -10.42
C ASP A 156 39.41 15.00 -11.68
N ILE A 157 39.11 15.58 -12.84
CA ILE A 157 39.45 14.99 -14.14
C ILE A 157 40.83 15.46 -14.59
N THR A 158 41.89 14.92 -13.99
CA THR A 158 43.26 15.25 -14.42
C THR A 158 43.60 14.49 -15.71
N ARG A 159 43.63 15.20 -16.83
CA ARG A 159 44.16 14.69 -18.11
C ARG A 159 45.68 14.54 -17.98
N LYS A 160 46.17 13.33 -17.70
CA LYS A 160 47.60 13.04 -17.93
C LYS A 160 47.84 13.05 -19.44
N ALA A 161 48.40 14.14 -19.94
CA ALA A 161 48.97 14.17 -21.28
C ALA A 161 50.13 13.18 -21.31
N ARG A 162 50.10 12.29 -22.31
CA ARG A 162 51.25 11.46 -22.67
C ARG A 162 52.06 12.22 -23.70
#